data_AF-A0A8C5WS74-F1
#
_entry.id   AF-A0A8C5WS74-F1
#
_cell.length_a   1.000
_cell.length_b   1.000
_cell.length_c   1.000
_cell.angle_alpha   90.00
_cell.angle_beta   90.00
_cell.angle_gamma   90.00
#
_symmetry.space_group_name_H-M   'P 1'
#
loop_
_entity.id
_entity.type
_entity.pdbx_description
1 polymer ?
#
loop_
_entity_poly.entity_id
_entity_poly.type
_entity_poly.pdbx_seq_one_letter_code
_entity_poly.pdbx_strand_id
1 'polypeptide(L)'
;VAARPFHFKYQMEKGVFGCYVRSFNFLVFCLIGEHIDYCGYSVLPMAIDQDILIAAEPLNNPILHLANTDPSYSDFNTDANDIQIKQTKPLWHNYFLCGFKGIQDRFNLRKPSGINCLVEGTIPPSSGLSSSSALVCCAALVTLVANAKTLSKVELANLCSKSERYIGTEGGGMDQSICFLAEKGTAKLIEFNPLKATNVKLPGGAVFVIANSCVEMNKAATSHFNIRVMECRLATKVLYGFHQTLMKPSPKYVLAGTPFHSTSCCFILTPGQVLPQRACLSLRESGLQPYIHDGWKSGWNSALLESRLVKKDQPGKKGTKEGRKGLSS
;
A
#
# COMPACT_ATOMS: atom_id res chain seq x y z
N VAL A 1 0.50 4.60 -36.43
CA VAL A 1 -0.14 3.46 -37.12
C VAL A 1 0.67 2.22 -36.76
N ALA A 2 0.25 1.24 -35.97
CA ALA A 2 -1.05 0.85 -35.45
C ALA A 2 -0.90 0.37 -33.99
N ALA A 3 -1.91 0.65 -33.17
CA ALA A 3 -2.05 0.05 -31.85
C ALA A 3 -2.21 -1.46 -32.01
N ARG A 4 -1.32 -2.27 -31.42
CA ARG A 4 -1.58 -3.69 -31.24
C ARG A 4 -2.46 -3.88 -30.00
N PRO A 5 -3.58 -4.62 -30.10
CA PRO A 5 -4.48 -4.85 -28.99
C PRO A 5 -3.79 -5.68 -27.92
N PHE A 6 -3.87 -5.24 -26.66
CA PHE A 6 -3.47 -6.03 -25.49
C PHE A 6 -4.42 -7.21 -25.34
N HIS A 7 -4.08 -8.33 -25.96
CA HIS A 7 -4.64 -9.63 -25.63
C HIS A 7 -3.75 -10.29 -24.59
N PHE A 8 -4.37 -10.78 -23.51
CA PHE A 8 -3.78 -11.78 -22.63
C PHE A 8 -3.26 -12.93 -23.49
N LYS A 9 -1.94 -12.98 -23.72
CA LYS A 9 -1.23 -14.17 -24.14
C LYS A 9 -0.12 -14.42 -23.13
N TYR A 10 -0.31 -15.45 -22.32
CA TYR A 10 0.80 -16.13 -21.67
C TYR A 10 1.74 -16.59 -22.79
N GLN A 11 2.91 -15.95 -22.94
CA GLN A 11 4.01 -16.52 -23.71
C GLN A 11 5.16 -16.79 -22.76
N MET A 12 5.24 -18.06 -22.38
CA MET A 12 6.43 -18.65 -21.80
C MET A 12 7.31 -19.06 -22.97
N GLU A 13 8.34 -18.28 -23.25
CA GLU A 13 9.39 -18.71 -24.19
C GLU A 13 10.55 -19.27 -23.38
N LYS A 14 10.87 -20.55 -23.62
CA LYS A 14 12.03 -21.21 -23.04
C LYS A 14 13.30 -20.49 -23.52
N GLY A 15 13.82 -19.60 -22.67
CA GLY A 15 15.18 -19.06 -22.81
C GLY A 15 16.23 -20.05 -22.28
N VAL A 16 17.47 -19.84 -22.69
CA VAL A 16 18.65 -20.74 -22.60
C VAL A 16 19.03 -21.21 -21.17
N PHE A 17 18.35 -20.71 -20.13
CA PHE A 17 18.51 -21.12 -18.73
C PHE A 17 17.24 -21.69 -18.07
N GLY A 18 16.18 -22.02 -18.82
CA GLY A 18 14.93 -22.51 -18.22
C GLY A 18 14.18 -21.45 -17.37
N CYS A 19 14.57 -20.18 -17.50
CA CYS A 19 14.07 -19.06 -16.71
C CYS A 19 12.67 -18.60 -17.13
N TYR A 20 11.84 -18.27 -16.13
CA TYR A 20 10.58 -17.53 -16.31
C TYR A 20 10.83 -16.06 -15.99
N VAL A 21 10.75 -15.18 -17.00
CA VAL A 21 10.80 -13.72 -16.82
C VAL A 21 9.36 -13.21 -16.86
N ARG A 22 8.87 -12.58 -15.78
CA ARG A 22 7.52 -11.98 -15.80
C ARG A 22 7.53 -10.57 -15.22
N SER A 23 7.48 -9.59 -16.12
CA SER A 23 7.28 -8.18 -15.80
C SER A 23 5.82 -7.95 -15.45
N PHE A 24 5.61 -7.06 -14.50
CA PHE A 24 4.29 -6.67 -14.07
C PHE A 24 4.31 -5.23 -13.57
N ASN A 25 3.69 -4.34 -14.34
CA ASN A 25 3.43 -2.95 -13.94
C ASN A 25 2.68 -2.94 -12.61
N PHE A 26 3.40 -2.67 -11.52
CA PHE A 26 2.89 -2.79 -10.16
C PHE A 26 2.98 -1.48 -9.37
N LEU A 27 3.48 -0.40 -9.97
CA LEU A 27 3.56 0.84 -9.23
C LEU A 27 2.20 1.46 -9.03
N VAL A 28 1.92 1.84 -7.78
CA VAL A 28 0.63 2.37 -7.35
C VAL A 28 0.73 3.87 -7.20
N PHE A 29 -0.12 4.57 -7.93
CA PHE A 29 -0.36 5.99 -7.71
C PHE A 29 -1.77 6.18 -7.16
N CYS A 30 -1.89 6.63 -5.91
CA CYS A 30 -3.16 7.04 -5.34
C CYS A 30 -3.53 8.42 -5.89
N LEU A 31 -4.61 8.51 -6.67
CA LEU A 31 -5.10 9.80 -7.17
C LEU A 31 -5.86 10.57 -6.09
N ILE A 32 -6.59 9.83 -5.24
CA ILE A 32 -7.30 10.33 -4.07
C ILE A 32 -7.74 9.16 -3.19
N GLY A 33 -7.78 9.38 -1.87
CA GLY A 33 -8.19 8.36 -0.90
C GLY A 33 -7.02 7.81 -0.09
N GLU A 34 -6.14 8.69 0.36
CA GLU A 34 -5.02 8.32 1.22
C GLU A 34 -5.51 7.96 2.64
N HIS A 35 -4.91 6.93 3.25
CA HIS A 35 -5.15 6.56 4.65
C HIS A 35 -6.59 6.16 5.01
N ILE A 36 -7.38 5.70 4.02
CA ILE A 36 -8.79 5.28 4.24
C ILE A 36 -9.10 3.84 3.84
N ASP A 37 -8.20 3.16 3.13
CA ASP A 37 -8.40 1.78 2.67
C ASP A 37 -8.44 0.78 3.84
N TYR A 38 -7.56 0.93 4.82
CA TYR A 38 -7.60 0.16 6.07
C TYR A 38 -8.79 0.52 6.98
N CYS A 39 -9.53 1.58 6.66
CA CYS A 39 -10.81 1.91 7.29
C CYS A 39 -12.02 1.32 6.54
N GLY A 40 -11.78 0.63 5.42
CA GLY A 40 -12.83 -0.01 4.61
C GLY A 40 -13.50 0.91 3.60
N TYR A 41 -13.01 2.13 3.40
CA TYR A 41 -13.52 3.03 2.36
C TYR A 41 -12.86 2.76 1.02
N SER A 42 -13.60 3.07 -0.05
CA SER A 42 -13.09 2.96 -1.42
C SER A 42 -11.95 3.95 -1.67
N VAL A 43 -11.10 3.64 -2.65
CA VAL A 43 -9.93 4.43 -3.06
C VAL A 43 -9.85 4.51 -4.58
N LEU A 44 -9.13 5.51 -5.11
CA LEU A 44 -8.98 5.71 -6.56
C LEU A 44 -7.52 5.68 -7.01
N PRO A 45 -6.85 4.52 -7.05
CA PRO A 45 -5.51 4.41 -7.60
C PRO A 45 -5.50 4.16 -9.12
N MET A 46 -4.34 4.34 -9.72
CA MET A 46 -3.97 3.81 -11.03
C MET A 46 -2.59 3.15 -10.96
N ALA A 47 -2.35 2.13 -11.80
CA ALA A 47 -1.01 1.59 -11.96
C ALA A 47 -0.20 2.45 -12.92
N ILE A 48 1.11 2.57 -12.70
CA ILE A 48 2.04 3.18 -13.65
C ILE A 48 3.09 2.19 -14.16
N ASP A 49 3.97 2.62 -15.06
CA ASP A 49 4.81 1.73 -15.85
C ASP A 49 5.99 1.12 -15.09
N GLN A 50 6.45 1.72 -13.99
CA GLN A 50 7.49 1.12 -13.15
C GLN A 50 6.99 -0.15 -12.45
N ASP A 51 7.90 -1.10 -12.26
CA ASP A 51 7.58 -2.45 -11.82
C ASP A 51 8.68 -3.14 -11.00
N ILE A 52 8.31 -4.29 -10.44
CA ILE A 52 9.23 -5.32 -9.96
C ILE A 52 9.16 -6.49 -10.93
N LEU A 53 10.28 -6.81 -11.53
CA LEU A 53 10.51 -7.96 -12.38
C LEU A 53 11.22 -9.05 -11.58
N ILE A 54 10.73 -10.29 -11.68
CA ILE A 54 11.42 -11.45 -11.10
C ILE A 54 11.65 -12.48 -12.20
N ALA A 55 12.91 -12.82 -12.42
CA ALA A 55 13.30 -14.01 -13.15
C ALA A 55 13.34 -15.19 -12.17
N ALA A 56 12.58 -16.24 -12.44
CA ALA A 56 12.44 -17.37 -11.53
C ALA A 56 12.72 -18.72 -12.21
N GLU A 57 13.37 -19.63 -11.49
CA GLU A 57 13.57 -21.02 -11.86
C GLU A 57 13.13 -21.91 -10.68
N PRO A 58 12.04 -22.70 -10.82
CA PRO A 58 11.63 -23.66 -9.82
C PRO A 58 12.66 -24.78 -9.66
N LEU A 59 12.86 -25.22 -8.41
CA LEU A 59 13.82 -26.24 -8.02
C LEU A 59 13.12 -27.47 -7.44
N ASN A 60 13.83 -28.59 -7.52
CA ASN A 60 13.40 -29.88 -6.94
C ASN A 60 13.71 -30.00 -5.44
N ASN A 61 14.60 -29.14 -4.91
CA ASN A 61 14.87 -29.03 -3.48
C ASN A 61 14.06 -27.88 -2.87
N PRO A 62 13.84 -27.84 -1.56
CA PRO A 62 13.05 -26.78 -0.91
C PRO A 62 13.96 -25.61 -0.50
N ILE A 63 14.76 -25.07 -1.41
CA ILE A 63 15.63 -23.91 -1.11
C ILE A 63 15.16 -22.71 -1.91
N LEU A 64 15.03 -21.57 -1.25
CA LEU A 64 14.83 -20.27 -1.89
C LEU A 64 16.16 -19.57 -1.99
N HIS A 65 16.56 -19.25 -3.22
CA HIS A 65 17.72 -18.42 -3.51
C HIS A 65 17.25 -17.10 -4.09
N LEU A 66 17.48 -16.00 -3.39
CA LEU A 66 17.04 -14.67 -3.78
C LEU A 66 18.26 -13.79 -4.04
N ALA A 67 18.40 -13.33 -5.28
CA ALA A 67 19.40 -12.36 -5.69
C ALA A 67 18.70 -11.09 -6.20
N ASN A 68 19.44 -9.99 -6.26
CA ASN A 68 18.96 -8.72 -6.79
C ASN A 68 19.97 -8.15 -7.81
N THR A 69 19.47 -7.48 -8.84
CA THR A 69 20.32 -6.79 -9.82
C THR A 69 21.00 -5.56 -9.22
N ASP A 70 20.38 -4.93 -8.21
CA ASP A 70 20.97 -3.82 -7.48
C ASP A 70 21.83 -4.36 -6.31
N PRO A 71 23.14 -4.07 -6.28
CA PRO A 71 24.07 -4.60 -5.28
C PRO A 71 23.81 -4.09 -3.86
N SER A 72 22.99 -3.05 -3.68
CA SER A 72 22.56 -2.58 -2.36
C SER A 72 21.64 -3.59 -1.64
N TYR A 73 21.01 -4.50 -2.38
CA TYR A 73 20.18 -5.58 -1.85
C TYR A 73 20.95 -6.90 -1.86
N SER A 74 21.56 -7.24 -0.73
CA SER A 74 22.36 -8.46 -0.60
C SER A 74 21.55 -9.73 -0.85
N ASP A 75 22.18 -10.72 -1.47
CA ASP A 75 21.64 -12.05 -1.69
C ASP A 75 21.16 -12.71 -0.39
N PHE A 76 20.14 -13.55 -0.50
CA PHE A 76 19.53 -14.24 0.63
C PHE A 76 19.11 -15.65 0.26
N ASN A 77 19.36 -16.61 1.16
CA ASN A 77 18.98 -18.00 0.98
C ASN A 77 18.28 -18.54 2.22
N THR A 78 17.22 -19.34 2.06
CA THR A 78 16.51 -19.99 3.17
C THR A 78 15.83 -21.30 2.73
N ASP A 79 15.52 -22.16 3.70
CA ASP A 79 14.65 -23.32 3.48
C ASP A 79 13.21 -22.85 3.23
N ALA A 80 12.60 -23.36 2.17
CA ALA A 80 11.23 -23.06 1.75
C ALA A 80 10.17 -23.68 2.68
N ASN A 81 10.52 -24.72 3.45
CA ASN A 81 9.61 -25.37 4.39
C ASN A 81 9.41 -24.55 5.67
N ASP A 82 10.39 -23.74 6.08
CA ASP A 82 10.36 -22.98 7.34
C ASP A 82 10.64 -21.49 7.10
N ILE A 83 9.57 -20.76 6.77
CA ILE A 83 9.64 -19.34 6.46
C ILE A 83 9.46 -18.51 7.73
N GLN A 84 10.54 -17.86 8.16
CA GLN A 84 10.58 -16.99 9.34
C GLN A 84 10.71 -15.52 8.93
N ILE A 85 9.69 -14.71 9.20
CA ILE A 85 9.65 -13.29 8.86
C ILE A 85 9.90 -12.46 10.12
N LYS A 86 11.08 -11.84 10.21
CA LYS A 86 11.47 -11.02 11.37
C LYS A 86 11.03 -9.57 11.17
N GLN A 87 10.15 -9.08 12.04
CA GLN A 87 9.64 -7.71 11.99
C GLN A 87 10.63 -6.66 12.53
N THR A 88 11.60 -7.07 13.35
CA THR A 88 12.52 -6.15 14.05
C THR A 88 13.50 -5.42 13.13
N LYS A 89 13.81 -5.99 11.96
CA LYS A 89 14.63 -5.36 10.92
C LYS A 89 14.10 -5.79 9.55
N PRO A 90 13.20 -5.02 8.93
CA PRO A 90 12.61 -5.40 7.65
C PRO A 90 13.66 -5.31 6.54
N LEU A 91 14.26 -6.45 6.20
CA LEU A 91 15.15 -6.60 5.04
C LEU A 91 14.32 -6.80 3.78
N TRP A 92 14.88 -6.48 2.61
CA TRP A 92 14.16 -6.52 1.33
C TRP A 92 13.55 -7.91 1.05
N HIS A 93 14.29 -8.99 1.34
CA HIS A 93 13.82 -10.35 1.14
C HIS A 93 12.62 -10.71 2.00
N ASN A 94 12.40 -10.06 3.15
CA ASN A 94 11.22 -10.33 3.99
C ASN A 94 9.92 -10.03 3.24
N TYR A 95 9.89 -9.04 2.35
CA TYR A 95 8.73 -8.76 1.50
C TYR A 95 8.48 -9.89 0.47
N PHE A 96 9.55 -10.46 -0.10
CA PHE A 96 9.41 -11.65 -0.94
C PHE A 96 8.83 -12.82 -0.12
N LEU A 97 9.36 -13.04 1.09
CA LEU A 97 8.88 -14.08 2.00
C LEU A 97 7.41 -13.88 2.39
N CYS A 98 6.92 -12.63 2.55
CA CYS A 98 5.50 -12.35 2.77
C CYS A 98 4.62 -12.90 1.63
N GLY A 99 5.00 -12.65 0.37
CA GLY A 99 4.26 -13.16 -0.80
C GLY A 99 4.32 -14.68 -0.89
N PHE A 100 5.52 -15.25 -0.71
CA PHE A 100 5.74 -16.70 -0.72
C PHE A 100 4.91 -17.41 0.35
N LYS A 101 5.01 -16.95 1.61
CA LYS A 101 4.30 -17.54 2.75
C LYS A 101 2.79 -17.44 2.59
N GLY A 102 2.29 -16.33 2.03
CA GLY A 102 0.85 -16.18 1.76
C GLY A 102 0.30 -17.30 0.88
N ILE A 103 1.02 -17.68 -0.18
CA ILE A 103 0.64 -18.79 -1.07
C ILE A 103 0.81 -20.15 -0.37
N GLN A 104 1.90 -20.32 0.36
CA GLN A 104 2.17 -21.54 1.14
C GLN A 104 1.01 -21.83 2.11
N ASP A 105 0.60 -20.83 2.88
CA ASP A 105 -0.48 -20.93 3.85
C ASP A 105 -1.84 -21.17 3.17
N ARG A 106 -2.13 -20.47 2.05
CA ARG A 106 -3.39 -20.61 1.31
C ARG A 106 -3.64 -22.03 0.82
N PHE A 107 -2.59 -22.72 0.37
CA PHE A 107 -2.69 -24.08 -0.18
C PHE A 107 -2.19 -25.16 0.78
N ASN A 108 -1.80 -24.81 2.00
CA ASN A 108 -1.18 -25.72 2.97
C ASN A 108 -0.02 -26.55 2.35
N LEU A 109 0.88 -25.87 1.62
CA LEU A 109 1.98 -26.54 0.93
C LEU A 109 2.98 -27.09 1.95
N ARG A 110 2.94 -28.41 2.18
CA ARG A 110 3.87 -29.11 3.09
C ARG A 110 5.29 -29.22 2.55
N LYS A 111 5.44 -29.18 1.23
CA LYS A 111 6.71 -29.25 0.48
C LYS A 111 6.63 -28.28 -0.69
N PRO A 112 6.72 -26.96 -0.44
CA PRO A 112 6.73 -26.00 -1.53
C PRO A 112 7.99 -26.20 -2.39
N SER A 113 7.87 -25.93 -3.69
CA SER A 113 9.02 -25.91 -4.60
C SER A 113 10.00 -24.83 -4.14
N GLY A 114 11.29 -25.17 -4.07
CA GLY A 114 12.36 -24.18 -3.99
C GLY A 114 12.43 -23.36 -5.28
N ILE A 115 13.05 -22.19 -5.24
CA ILE A 115 13.05 -21.26 -6.36
C ILE A 115 14.36 -20.47 -6.35
N ASN A 116 15.06 -20.46 -7.48
CA ASN A 116 16.07 -19.44 -7.78
C ASN A 116 15.35 -18.20 -8.32
N CYS A 117 15.58 -17.05 -7.70
CA CYS A 117 14.98 -15.78 -8.08
C CYS A 117 16.06 -14.72 -8.27
N LEU A 118 16.02 -14.01 -9.39
CA LEU A 118 16.72 -12.73 -9.59
C LEU A 118 15.67 -11.63 -9.69
N VAL A 119 15.77 -10.65 -8.79
CA VAL A 119 14.82 -9.54 -8.68
C VAL A 119 15.43 -8.26 -9.26
N GLU A 120 14.65 -7.57 -10.08
CA GLU A 120 14.94 -6.23 -10.59
C GLU A 120 13.75 -5.32 -10.30
N GLY A 121 14.01 -4.07 -9.93
CA GLY A 121 12.96 -3.11 -9.64
C GLY A 121 13.28 -1.73 -10.20
N THR A 122 12.34 -1.16 -10.95
CA THR A 122 12.46 0.21 -11.49
C THR A 122 11.72 1.24 -10.62
N ILE A 123 11.04 0.76 -9.58
CA ILE A 123 10.30 1.57 -8.62
C ILE A 123 11.28 2.23 -7.64
N PRO A 124 11.24 3.57 -7.45
CA PRO A 124 12.02 4.21 -6.40
C PRO A 124 11.63 3.67 -5.01
N PRO A 125 12.55 3.07 -4.25
CA PRO A 125 12.22 2.47 -2.96
C PRO A 125 11.79 3.56 -1.96
N SER A 126 10.93 3.19 -1.01
CA SER A 126 10.51 4.06 0.12
C SER A 126 9.94 5.42 -0.27
N SER A 127 9.42 5.57 -1.50
CA SER A 127 9.01 6.85 -2.11
C SER A 127 7.50 7.14 -2.08
N GLY A 128 6.72 6.27 -1.42
CA GLY A 128 5.25 6.39 -1.42
C GLY A 128 4.53 5.68 -2.57
N LEU A 129 5.27 5.05 -3.48
CA LEU A 129 4.72 4.42 -4.70
C LEU A 129 4.58 2.89 -4.60
N SER A 130 4.58 2.34 -3.38
CA SER A 130 4.26 0.92 -3.10
C SER A 130 5.21 -0.14 -3.68
N SER A 131 6.53 0.13 -3.67
CA SER A 131 7.56 -0.87 -4.04
C SER A 131 7.47 -2.17 -3.22
N SER A 132 7.09 -2.08 -1.94
CA SER A 132 6.92 -3.25 -1.06
C SER A 132 5.81 -4.16 -1.55
N SER A 133 4.63 -3.60 -1.80
CA SER A 133 3.46 -4.35 -2.25
C SER A 133 3.68 -4.94 -3.64
N ALA A 134 4.38 -4.24 -4.53
CA ALA A 134 4.79 -4.77 -5.83
C ALA A 134 5.65 -6.03 -5.68
N LEU A 135 6.66 -6.00 -4.79
CA LEU A 135 7.51 -7.15 -4.51
C LEU A 135 6.72 -8.32 -3.88
N VAL A 136 5.83 -8.04 -2.92
CA VAL A 136 4.96 -9.06 -2.30
C VAL A 136 4.06 -9.72 -3.35
N CYS A 137 3.42 -8.92 -4.21
CA CYS A 137 2.52 -9.40 -5.25
C CYS A 137 3.26 -10.24 -6.30
N CYS A 138 4.44 -9.78 -6.72
CA CYS A 138 5.28 -10.50 -7.66
C CYS A 138 5.77 -11.84 -7.07
N ALA A 139 6.25 -11.83 -5.83
CA ALA A 139 6.68 -13.04 -5.12
C ALA A 139 5.54 -14.06 -4.97
N ALA A 140 4.34 -13.62 -4.56
CA ALA A 140 3.18 -14.50 -4.48
C ALA A 140 2.84 -15.12 -5.84
N LEU A 141 2.92 -14.36 -6.93
CA LEU A 141 2.63 -14.88 -8.26
C LEU A 141 3.69 -15.86 -8.75
N VAL A 142 4.97 -15.61 -8.48
CA VAL A 142 6.07 -16.54 -8.74
C VAL A 142 5.86 -17.84 -7.97
N THR A 143 5.56 -17.78 -6.67
CA THR A 143 5.29 -18.97 -5.85
C THR A 143 4.08 -19.75 -6.34
N LEU A 144 3.01 -19.06 -6.76
CA LEU A 144 1.81 -19.68 -7.32
C LEU A 144 2.15 -20.49 -8.59
N VAL A 145 2.93 -19.90 -9.50
CA VAL A 145 3.35 -20.54 -10.76
C VAL A 145 4.32 -21.70 -10.49
N ALA A 146 5.34 -21.51 -9.65
CA ALA A 146 6.32 -22.53 -9.31
C ALA A 146 5.68 -23.79 -8.69
N ASN A 147 4.55 -23.64 -7.99
CA ASN A 147 3.82 -24.74 -7.36
C ASN A 147 2.62 -25.22 -8.19
N ALA A 148 2.51 -24.80 -9.45
CA ALA A 148 1.43 -25.15 -10.38
C ALA A 148 0.03 -24.96 -9.79
N LYS A 149 -0.18 -23.85 -9.07
CA LYS A 149 -1.45 -23.45 -8.48
C LYS A 149 -2.11 -22.32 -9.28
N THR A 150 -3.38 -22.09 -9.01
CA THR A 150 -4.17 -21.04 -9.67
C THR A 150 -5.03 -20.31 -8.65
N LEU A 151 -5.10 -18.98 -8.76
CA LEU A 151 -6.00 -18.11 -8.02
C LEU A 151 -6.49 -17.00 -8.95
N SER A 152 -7.69 -16.49 -8.69
CA SER A 152 -8.15 -15.28 -9.36
C SER A 152 -7.34 -14.06 -8.93
N LYS A 153 -7.36 -13.00 -9.76
CA LYS A 153 -6.71 -11.71 -9.43
C LYS A 153 -7.22 -11.12 -8.10
N VAL A 154 -8.52 -11.25 -7.84
CA VAL A 154 -9.17 -10.78 -6.62
C VAL A 154 -8.71 -11.58 -5.40
N GLU A 155 -8.55 -12.89 -5.52
CA GLU A 155 -8.00 -13.73 -4.46
C GLU A 155 -6.53 -13.39 -4.19
N LEU A 156 -5.72 -13.19 -5.23
CA LEU A 156 -4.31 -12.78 -5.09
C LEU A 156 -4.17 -11.42 -4.39
N ALA A 157 -4.97 -10.43 -4.77
CA ALA A 157 -4.98 -9.12 -4.12
C ALA A 157 -5.30 -9.22 -2.63
N ASN A 158 -6.37 -9.94 -2.27
CA ASN A 158 -6.77 -10.14 -0.88
C ASN A 158 -5.72 -10.93 -0.08
N LEU A 159 -5.09 -11.93 -0.70
CA LEU A 159 -4.04 -12.74 -0.09
C LEU A 159 -2.81 -11.89 0.19
N CYS A 160 -2.32 -11.14 -0.81
CA CYS A 160 -1.13 -10.31 -0.68
C CYS A 160 -1.34 -9.18 0.33
N SER A 161 -2.53 -8.55 0.36
CA SER A 161 -2.87 -7.54 1.38
C SER A 161 -2.77 -8.09 2.80
N LYS A 162 -3.18 -9.35 3.01
CA LYS A 162 -3.06 -10.01 4.31
C LYS A 162 -1.63 -10.44 4.61
N SER A 163 -0.93 -10.99 3.63
CA SER A 163 0.41 -11.57 3.83
C SER A 163 1.49 -10.50 3.96
N GLU A 164 1.34 -9.32 3.34
CA GLU A 164 2.24 -8.19 3.56
C GLU A 164 2.25 -7.76 5.03
N ARG A 165 1.15 -7.94 5.77
CA ARG A 165 1.12 -7.64 7.21
C ARG A 165 2.07 -8.50 8.04
N TYR A 166 2.58 -9.62 7.52
CA TYR A 166 3.64 -10.37 8.19
C TYR A 166 4.90 -9.54 8.43
N ILE A 167 5.16 -8.51 7.61
CA ILE A 167 6.27 -7.57 7.82
C ILE A 167 6.07 -6.67 9.06
N GLY A 168 4.84 -6.58 9.57
CA GLY A 168 4.46 -5.78 10.75
C GLY A 168 3.64 -4.54 10.44
N THR A 169 3.42 -4.19 9.16
CA THR A 169 2.56 -3.06 8.77
C THR A 169 1.09 -3.46 8.74
N GLU A 170 0.22 -2.69 9.39
CA GLU A 170 -1.23 -2.95 9.45
C GLU A 170 -2.00 -2.28 8.30
N GLY A 171 -1.43 -2.34 7.09
CA GLY A 171 -1.95 -1.69 5.88
C GLY A 171 -3.30 -2.23 5.40
N GLY A 172 -3.94 -1.45 4.54
CA GLY A 172 -5.16 -1.85 3.85
C GLY A 172 -4.88 -2.74 2.65
N GLY A 173 -5.68 -2.59 1.60
CA GLY A 173 -5.64 -3.45 0.42
C GLY A 173 -5.49 -2.70 -0.89
N MET A 174 -5.33 -1.37 -0.88
CA MET A 174 -5.26 -0.56 -2.10
C MET A 174 -4.15 -1.04 -3.03
N ASP A 175 -2.95 -1.16 -2.49
CA ASP A 175 -1.73 -1.32 -3.28
C ASP A 175 -1.72 -2.68 -3.99
N GLN A 176 -2.02 -3.74 -3.26
CA GLN A 176 -2.07 -5.10 -3.79
C GLN A 176 -3.25 -5.27 -4.74
N SER A 177 -4.38 -4.58 -4.48
CA SER A 177 -5.54 -4.63 -5.37
C SER A 177 -5.26 -4.01 -6.72
N ILE A 178 -4.66 -2.80 -6.77
CA ILE A 178 -4.35 -2.17 -8.05
C ILE A 178 -3.25 -2.94 -8.79
N CYS A 179 -2.28 -3.55 -8.08
CA CYS A 179 -1.25 -4.41 -8.67
C CYS A 179 -1.85 -5.51 -9.56
N PHE A 180 -2.92 -6.17 -9.12
CA PHE A 180 -3.55 -7.25 -9.90
C PHE A 180 -4.70 -6.79 -10.80
N LEU A 181 -5.43 -5.74 -10.42
CA LEU A 181 -6.70 -5.34 -11.04
C LEU A 181 -6.60 -4.13 -11.97
N ALA A 182 -5.41 -3.53 -12.12
CA ALA A 182 -5.20 -2.44 -13.07
C ALA A 182 -5.51 -2.84 -14.52
N GLU A 183 -5.99 -1.87 -15.29
CA GLU A 183 -6.18 -1.96 -16.74
C GLU A 183 -5.59 -0.73 -17.41
N LYS A 184 -4.81 -0.97 -18.46
CA LYS A 184 -4.11 0.09 -19.19
C LYS A 184 -5.07 1.19 -19.66
N GLY A 185 -4.72 2.44 -19.39
CA GLY A 185 -5.48 3.61 -19.81
C GLY A 185 -6.67 3.98 -18.91
N THR A 186 -6.81 3.32 -17.75
CA THR A 186 -7.87 3.63 -16.77
C THR A 186 -7.31 3.69 -15.35
N ALA A 187 -7.88 4.57 -14.53
CA ALA A 187 -7.81 4.44 -13.08
C ALA A 187 -8.88 3.44 -12.60
N LYS A 188 -8.79 2.99 -11.35
CA LYS A 188 -9.75 2.06 -10.75
C LYS A 188 -10.31 2.65 -9.47
N LEU A 189 -11.64 2.76 -9.38
CA LEU A 189 -12.31 2.89 -8.09
C LEU A 189 -12.32 1.51 -7.44
N ILE A 190 -11.52 1.33 -6.40
CA ILE A 190 -11.39 0.08 -5.65
C ILE A 190 -12.26 0.20 -4.41
N GLU A 191 -13.20 -0.73 -4.27
CA GLU A 191 -14.11 -0.86 -3.14
C GLU A 191 -13.70 -2.11 -2.34
N PHE A 192 -13.88 -2.08 -1.02
CA PHE A 192 -13.54 -3.20 -0.13
C PHE A 192 -14.82 -3.73 0.54
N ASN A 193 -14.83 -5.03 0.86
CA ASN A 193 -15.96 -5.73 1.51
C ASN A 193 -17.29 -5.72 0.71
N PRO A 194 -17.35 -6.34 -0.49
CA PRO A 194 -16.33 -7.17 -1.13
C PRO A 194 -15.34 -6.38 -1.99
N LEU A 195 -14.18 -6.99 -2.31
CA LEU A 195 -13.20 -6.36 -3.20
C LEU A 195 -13.76 -6.25 -4.63
N LYS A 196 -13.90 -5.01 -5.12
CA LYS A 196 -14.38 -4.70 -6.48
C LYS A 196 -13.55 -3.56 -7.06
N ALA A 197 -13.22 -3.65 -8.36
CA ALA A 197 -12.51 -2.60 -9.07
C ALA A 197 -13.33 -2.13 -10.28
N THR A 198 -13.70 -0.86 -10.30
CA THR A 198 -14.50 -0.25 -11.37
C THR A 198 -13.64 0.70 -12.20
N ASN A 199 -13.69 0.59 -13.52
CA ASN A 199 -12.93 1.47 -14.42
C ASN A 199 -13.38 2.93 -14.27
N VAL A 200 -12.39 3.82 -14.17
CA VAL A 200 -12.55 5.27 -14.17
C VAL A 200 -11.67 5.83 -15.27
N LYS A 201 -12.33 6.35 -16.32
CA LYS A 201 -11.62 7.00 -17.42
C LYS A 201 -11.13 8.36 -16.93
N LEU A 202 -9.84 8.61 -17.10
CA LEU A 202 -9.26 9.90 -16.80
C LEU A 202 -9.62 10.89 -17.91
N PRO A 203 -9.96 12.14 -17.58
CA PRO A 203 -10.30 13.17 -18.56
C PRO A 203 -9.08 13.50 -19.42
N GLY A 204 -9.32 13.75 -20.72
CA GLY A 204 -8.30 14.26 -21.62
C GLY A 204 -7.95 15.72 -21.32
N GLY A 205 -6.82 16.20 -21.86
CA GLY A 205 -6.40 17.60 -21.72
C GLY A 205 -5.57 17.91 -20.47
N ALA A 206 -5.19 16.88 -19.69
CA ALA A 206 -4.22 17.00 -18.61
C ALA A 206 -3.36 15.74 -18.52
N VAL A 207 -2.23 15.87 -17.83
CA VAL A 207 -1.30 14.78 -17.52
C VAL A 207 -1.03 14.73 -16.03
N PHE A 208 -0.91 13.52 -15.49
CA PHE A 208 -0.46 13.30 -14.12
C PHE A 208 1.06 13.28 -14.09
N VAL A 209 1.65 14.07 -13.19
CA VAL A 209 3.10 14.16 -12.99
C VAL A 209 3.41 13.74 -11.57
N ILE A 210 4.32 12.78 -11.42
CA ILE A 210 4.81 12.32 -10.11
C ILE A 210 6.11 13.05 -9.81
N ALA A 211 6.12 13.81 -8.71
CA ALA A 211 7.29 14.53 -8.23
C ALA A 211 7.75 13.90 -6.90
N ASN A 212 8.88 13.20 -6.93
CA ASN A 212 9.45 12.58 -5.73
C ASN A 212 10.14 13.65 -4.87
N SER A 213 9.75 13.76 -3.60
CA SER A 213 10.39 14.67 -2.64
C SER A 213 11.85 14.33 -2.34
N CYS A 214 12.29 13.12 -2.74
CA CYS A 214 13.61 12.55 -2.45
C CYS A 214 13.86 12.32 -0.95
N VAL A 215 12.79 12.31 -0.14
CA VAL A 215 12.84 11.93 1.28
C VAL A 215 12.27 10.53 1.41
N GLU A 216 13.12 9.58 1.80
CA GLU A 216 12.71 8.19 1.97
C GLU A 216 11.98 7.97 3.30
N MET A 217 10.86 7.24 3.24
CA MET A 217 10.12 6.82 4.43
C MET A 217 9.78 5.33 4.35
N ASN A 218 10.50 4.51 5.12
CA ASN A 218 10.23 3.09 5.23
C ASN A 218 9.12 2.84 6.27
N LYS A 219 7.94 2.42 5.78
CA LYS A 219 6.74 2.20 6.60
C LYS A 219 6.91 1.06 7.60
N ALA A 220 7.63 -0.01 7.23
CA ALA A 220 7.85 -1.14 8.13
C ALA A 220 8.91 -0.84 9.20
N ALA A 221 9.80 0.13 8.96
CA ALA A 221 10.83 0.52 9.91
C ALA A 221 10.36 1.60 10.92
N THR A 222 9.16 2.17 10.73
CA THR A 222 8.66 3.28 11.56
C THR A 222 7.27 2.98 12.12
N SER A 223 6.96 3.52 13.30
CA SER A 223 5.68 3.26 13.97
C SER A 223 4.52 4.14 13.48
N HIS A 224 4.84 5.24 12.77
CA HIS A 224 3.87 6.26 12.36
C HIS A 224 2.63 5.69 11.66
N PHE A 225 2.85 4.79 10.71
CA PHE A 225 1.77 4.19 9.93
C PHE A 225 0.80 3.40 10.81
N ASN A 226 1.33 2.48 11.64
CA ASN A 226 0.52 1.66 12.53
C ASN A 226 -0.17 2.48 13.63
N ILE A 227 0.45 3.56 14.12
CA ILE A 227 -0.20 4.49 15.07
C ILE A 227 -1.48 5.05 14.44
N ARG A 228 -1.43 5.48 13.17
CA ARG A 228 -2.62 5.99 12.46
C ARG A 228 -3.71 4.92 12.35
N VAL A 229 -3.35 3.69 11.96
CA VAL A 229 -4.30 2.58 11.87
C VAL A 229 -4.99 2.34 13.22
N MET A 230 -4.23 2.34 14.31
CA MET A 230 -4.77 2.13 15.65
C MET A 230 -5.67 3.28 16.12
N GLU A 231 -5.30 4.53 15.83
CA GLU A 231 -6.16 5.69 16.11
C GLU A 231 -7.50 5.58 15.40
N CYS A 232 -7.50 5.16 14.13
CA CYS A 232 -8.71 4.98 13.34
C CYS A 232 -9.58 3.83 13.91
N ARG A 233 -8.97 2.70 14.27
CA ARG A 233 -9.67 1.57 14.92
C ARG A 233 -10.31 1.99 16.25
N LEU A 234 -9.59 2.75 17.08
CA LEU A 234 -10.10 3.26 18.36
C LEU A 234 -11.24 4.25 18.15
N ALA A 235 -11.09 5.19 17.21
CA ALA A 235 -12.14 6.12 16.80
C ALA A 235 -13.43 5.38 16.43
N THR A 236 -13.36 4.38 15.56
CA THR A 236 -14.52 3.57 15.15
C THR A 236 -15.20 2.90 16.34
N LYS A 237 -14.44 2.33 17.29
CA LYS A 237 -15.00 1.71 18.50
C LYS A 237 -15.77 2.71 19.36
N VAL A 238 -15.21 3.91 19.56
CA VAL A 238 -15.84 4.98 20.34
C VAL A 238 -17.16 5.42 19.68
N LEU A 239 -17.13 5.66 18.37
CA LEU A 239 -18.32 6.06 17.59
C LEU A 239 -19.41 4.99 17.61
N TYR A 240 -19.02 3.73 17.47
CA TYR A 240 -19.95 2.60 17.57
C TYR A 240 -20.61 2.53 18.94
N GLY A 241 -19.84 2.73 20.02
CA GLY A 241 -20.35 2.84 21.38
C GLY A 241 -21.39 3.96 21.52
N PHE A 242 -21.06 5.18 21.03
CA PHE A 242 -22.01 6.30 21.04
C PHE A 242 -23.29 5.99 20.27
N HIS A 243 -23.19 5.41 19.07
CA HIS A 243 -24.36 5.04 18.28
C HIS A 243 -25.23 4.02 19.01
N GLN A 244 -24.65 2.99 19.64
CA GLN A 244 -25.42 2.03 20.43
C GLN A 244 -26.13 2.69 21.62
N THR A 245 -25.50 3.68 22.26
CA THR A 245 -26.10 4.46 23.34
C THR A 245 -27.23 5.37 22.85
N LEU A 246 -27.09 5.99 21.68
CA LEU A 246 -28.08 6.88 21.08
C LEU A 246 -29.32 6.14 20.53
N MET A 247 -29.18 4.88 20.11
CA MET A 247 -30.30 4.06 19.61
C MET A 247 -31.05 3.27 20.70
N LYS A 248 -30.66 3.39 21.97
CA LYS A 248 -31.52 2.90 23.07
C LYS A 248 -32.63 3.93 23.36
N PRO A 249 -33.90 3.52 23.56
CA PRO A 249 -34.95 4.45 23.98
C PRO A 249 -34.60 5.02 25.37
N SER A 250 -34.57 6.35 25.43
CA SER A 250 -34.04 7.31 26.44
C SER A 250 -34.42 7.06 27.93
N PRO A 251 -33.90 7.81 28.96
CA PRO A 251 -33.26 9.13 28.90
C PRO A 251 -32.02 9.40 29.80
N LYS A 252 -31.33 10.51 29.49
CA LYS A 252 -30.29 11.22 30.30
C LYS A 252 -28.96 10.51 30.51
N TYR A 253 -27.99 10.73 29.61
CA TYR A 253 -26.58 10.82 30.04
C TYR A 253 -25.85 11.94 29.28
N VAL A 254 -25.55 13.01 30.02
CA VAL A 254 -24.48 13.95 29.73
C VAL A 254 -23.21 13.32 30.28
N LEU A 255 -22.25 12.97 29.43
CA LEU A 255 -20.87 12.73 29.88
C LEU A 255 -19.99 13.80 29.26
N ALA A 256 -19.62 14.73 30.12
CA ALA A 256 -18.65 15.77 29.89
C ALA A 256 -17.24 15.17 29.73
N GLY A 257 -16.49 15.74 28.79
CA GLY A 257 -15.05 15.95 28.93
C GLY A 257 -14.16 14.71 28.94
N THR A 258 -13.77 14.26 27.75
CA THR A 258 -12.37 13.87 27.53
C THR A 258 -11.85 14.63 26.31
N PRO A 259 -10.71 15.33 26.40
CA PRO A 259 -10.07 15.94 25.24
C PRO A 259 -9.40 14.83 24.43
N PHE A 260 -10.22 14.04 23.73
CA PHE A 260 -9.73 13.07 22.77
C PHE A 260 -9.15 13.84 21.58
N HIS A 261 -8.01 13.40 21.04
CA HIS A 261 -7.39 14.01 19.86
C HIS A 261 -8.37 13.95 18.67
N SER A 262 -9.18 14.99 18.50
CA SER A 262 -10.32 15.05 17.59
C SER A 262 -9.94 14.91 16.13
N THR A 263 -8.67 15.15 15.78
CA THR A 263 -8.21 15.20 14.40
C THR A 263 -8.26 13.87 13.65
N SER A 264 -8.04 12.71 14.31
CA SER A 264 -8.07 11.42 13.60
C SER A 264 -9.50 10.93 13.32
N CYS A 265 -10.44 11.17 14.25
CA CYS A 265 -11.87 11.04 13.98
C CYS A 265 -12.32 12.04 12.91
N CYS A 266 -11.85 13.29 12.99
CA CYS A 266 -12.15 14.30 11.97
C CYS A 266 -11.58 13.91 10.61
N PHE A 267 -10.42 13.26 10.49
CA PHE A 267 -9.91 12.93 9.16
C PHE A 267 -10.83 11.96 8.41
N ILE A 268 -11.29 10.89 9.06
CA ILE A 268 -12.18 9.89 8.42
C ILE A 268 -13.62 10.39 8.27
N LEU A 269 -14.11 11.21 9.21
CA LEU A 269 -15.51 11.61 9.28
C LEU A 269 -15.76 13.08 8.97
N THR A 270 -14.75 13.85 8.58
CA THR A 270 -15.01 15.25 8.21
C THR A 270 -15.81 15.30 6.93
N PRO A 271 -16.81 16.19 6.86
CA PRO A 271 -17.48 16.57 5.61
C PRO A 271 -16.53 17.11 4.50
N GLY A 272 -15.23 17.22 4.79
CA GLY A 272 -14.18 17.71 3.89
C GLY A 272 -13.24 16.64 3.34
N GLN A 273 -13.32 15.38 3.78
CA GLN A 273 -12.67 14.29 3.04
C GLN A 273 -13.46 14.07 1.76
N VAL A 274 -12.81 14.30 0.61
CA VAL A 274 -13.41 13.99 -0.67
C VAL A 274 -13.43 12.48 -0.79
N LEU A 275 -14.61 11.92 -0.58
CA LEU A 275 -14.87 10.52 -0.85
C LEU A 275 -14.45 10.21 -2.30
N PRO A 276 -13.68 9.14 -2.55
CA PRO A 276 -13.27 8.79 -3.89
C PRO A 276 -14.44 8.60 -4.87
N GLN A 277 -15.64 8.28 -4.37
CA GLN A 277 -16.88 8.29 -5.14
C GLN A 277 -17.23 9.68 -5.71
N ARG A 278 -17.07 10.75 -4.92
CA ARG A 278 -17.27 12.13 -5.37
C ARG A 278 -16.25 12.53 -6.42
N ALA A 279 -14.98 12.19 -6.21
CA ALA A 279 -13.94 12.44 -7.21
C ALA A 279 -14.22 11.69 -8.53
N CYS A 280 -14.73 10.45 -8.45
CA CYS A 280 -15.17 9.70 -9.63
C CYS A 280 -16.33 10.39 -10.37
N LEU A 281 -17.30 10.94 -9.64
CA LEU A 281 -18.39 11.72 -10.23
C LEU A 281 -17.86 12.98 -10.92
N SER A 282 -16.97 13.74 -10.26
CA SER A 282 -16.30 14.91 -10.84
C SER A 282 -15.59 14.56 -12.16
N LEU A 283 -14.83 13.47 -12.19
CA LEU A 283 -14.11 13.00 -13.39
C LEU A 283 -15.06 12.56 -14.52
N ARG A 284 -16.25 12.05 -14.19
CA ARG A 284 -17.24 11.56 -15.17
C ARG A 284 -18.15 12.66 -15.71
N GLU A 285 -18.58 13.58 -14.85
CA GLU A 285 -19.73 14.47 -15.13
C GLU A 285 -19.36 15.95 -15.17
N SER A 286 -18.34 16.39 -14.41
CA SER A 286 -18.10 17.82 -14.15
C SER A 286 -16.76 18.35 -14.67
N GLY A 287 -15.91 17.49 -15.23
CA GLY A 287 -14.64 17.87 -15.86
C GLY A 287 -13.46 18.00 -14.89
N LEU A 288 -12.34 18.53 -15.40
CA LEU A 288 -11.05 18.51 -14.72
C LEU A 288 -10.97 19.41 -13.47
N GLN A 289 -11.67 20.55 -13.50
CA GLN A 289 -11.58 21.61 -12.48
C GLN A 289 -12.11 21.17 -11.10
N PRO A 290 -13.31 20.56 -10.99
CA PRO A 290 -13.78 20.03 -9.71
C PRO A 290 -12.88 18.95 -9.12
N TYR A 291 -12.32 18.08 -9.97
CA TYR A 291 -11.37 17.06 -9.54
C TYR A 291 -10.06 17.67 -9.00
N ILE A 292 -9.50 18.69 -9.66
CA ILE A 292 -8.31 19.40 -9.16
C ILE A 292 -8.58 19.98 -7.78
N HIS A 293 -9.69 20.69 -7.61
CA HIS A 293 -10.05 21.30 -6.33
C HIS A 293 -10.22 20.25 -5.21
N ASP A 294 -10.83 19.11 -5.54
CA ASP A 294 -10.94 17.98 -4.63
C ASP A 294 -9.57 17.38 -4.25
N GLY A 295 -8.65 17.26 -5.23
CA GLY A 295 -7.27 16.82 -5.02
C GLY A 295 -6.48 17.76 -4.12
N TRP A 296 -6.59 19.09 -4.32
CA TRP A 296 -5.98 20.08 -3.43
C TRP A 296 -6.49 19.92 -2.00
N LYS A 297 -7.80 19.75 -1.79
CA LYS A 297 -8.35 19.51 -0.44
C LYS A 297 -7.79 18.23 0.19
N SER A 298 -7.68 17.14 -0.57
CA SER A 298 -7.09 15.89 -0.08
C SER A 298 -5.65 16.09 0.36
N GLY A 299 -4.82 16.68 -0.51
CA GLY A 299 -3.40 16.92 -0.23
C GLY A 299 -3.16 17.82 0.98
N TRP A 300 -3.94 18.89 1.14
CA TRP A 300 -3.87 19.77 2.32
C TRP A 300 -4.24 19.03 3.61
N ASN A 301 -5.27 18.19 3.58
CA ASN A 301 -5.67 17.41 4.74
C ASN A 301 -4.58 16.39 5.12
N SER A 302 -4.01 15.67 4.15
CA SER A 302 -2.91 14.71 4.36
C SER A 302 -1.67 15.38 4.96
N ALA A 303 -1.24 16.53 4.42
CA ALA A 303 -0.09 17.28 4.95
C ALA A 303 -0.30 17.80 6.39
N LEU A 304 -1.54 18.19 6.73
CA LEU A 304 -1.91 18.59 8.10
C LEU A 304 -1.82 17.43 9.10
N LEU A 305 -2.04 16.19 8.68
CA LEU A 305 -1.85 15.02 9.54
C LEU A 305 -0.37 14.70 9.78
N GLU A 306 0.43 14.71 8.72
CA GLU A 306 1.86 14.37 8.80
C GLU A 306 2.64 15.39 9.64
N SER A 307 2.39 16.69 9.46
CA SER A 307 3.09 17.77 10.18
C SER A 307 2.92 17.74 11.71
N ARG A 308 1.87 17.09 12.23
CA ARG A 308 1.61 16.98 13.68
C ARG A 308 2.29 15.78 14.33
N LEU A 309 2.64 14.75 13.55
CA LEU A 309 3.45 13.62 14.02
C LEU A 309 4.91 14.03 14.23
N VAL A 310 5.48 14.76 13.26
CA VAL A 310 6.88 15.22 13.29
C VAL A 310 7.18 16.11 14.50
N LYS A 311 6.20 16.87 15.00
CA LYS A 311 6.36 17.72 16.20
C LYS A 311 6.57 16.94 17.50
N LYS A 312 6.25 15.64 17.56
CA LYS A 312 6.44 14.82 18.78
C LYS A 312 7.83 14.20 18.89
N ASP A 313 8.55 14.04 17.78
CA ASP A 313 9.87 13.36 17.75
C ASP A 313 11.07 14.31 17.76
N GLN A 314 10.86 15.62 17.94
CA GLN A 314 11.98 16.52 18.23
C GLN A 314 12.39 16.37 19.70
N PRO A 315 13.64 15.96 20.02
CA PRO A 315 14.13 16.03 21.39
C PRO A 315 14.05 17.49 21.84
N GLY A 316 13.37 17.72 22.97
CA GLY A 316 13.06 19.05 23.46
C GLY A 316 14.31 19.93 23.48
N LYS A 317 14.30 21.00 22.68
CA LYS A 317 15.21 22.12 22.89
C LYS A 317 14.94 22.65 24.30
N LYS A 318 15.82 22.32 25.25
CA LYS A 318 15.92 23.02 26.52
C LYS A 318 16.03 24.51 26.18
N GLY A 319 14.99 25.27 26.50
CA GLY A 319 15.02 26.71 26.37
C GLY A 319 16.16 27.25 27.22
N THR A 320 17.19 27.78 26.57
CA THR A 320 18.10 28.73 27.19
C THR A 320 17.26 29.93 27.62
N LYS A 321 17.18 30.17 28.93
CA LYS A 321 16.72 31.45 29.47
C LYS A 321 17.77 32.50 29.13
N GLU A 322 17.67 33.10 27.95
CA GLU A 322 18.20 34.45 27.74
C GLU A 322 17.08 35.44 28.03
N GLY A 323 17.23 36.14 29.15
CA GLY A 323 16.31 37.16 29.59
C GLY A 323 17.06 38.23 30.35
N ARG A 324 17.57 39.21 29.61
CA ARG A 324 17.32 40.66 29.77
C ARG A 324 18.57 41.49 29.50
N LYS A 325 18.44 42.33 28.47
CA LYS A 325 19.22 43.56 28.30
C LYS A 325 19.18 44.38 29.59
N GLY A 326 20.35 44.79 30.07
CA GLY A 326 20.55 46.00 30.84
C GLY A 326 21.58 46.84 30.09
N LEU A 327 21.13 47.89 29.42
CA LEU A 327 21.99 49.01 29.04
C LEU A 327 22.27 49.81 30.31
N SER A 328 23.54 50.00 30.66
CA SER A 328 24.02 51.17 31.40
C SER A 328 25.55 51.24 31.33
N SER A 329 26.01 52.43 30.90
CA SER A 329 27.38 52.97 30.80
C SER A 329 28.39 52.23 29.92
#